data_AF-A0AAV4BSJ4-F1
#
_entry.id   AF-A0AAV4BSJ4-F1
#
_cell.length_a   1.000
_cell.length_b   1.000
_cell.length_c   1.000
_cell.angle_alpha   90.00
_cell.angle_beta   90.00
_cell.angle_gamma   90.00
#
_symmetry.space_group_name_H-M   'P 1'
#
loop_
_entity.id
_entity.type
_entity.pdbx_description
1 polymer ?
#
loop_
_entity_poly.entity_id
_entity_poly.type
_entity_poly.pdbx_seq_one_letter_code
_entity_poly.pdbx_strand_id
1 'polypeptide(L)'
;MTDRPKTSTNEENTTRVDELIRCDRRMKIRDIALKLEIPKKDKARLHDLETSIFSRHQKLQSADVRSLSVATVFWDAKGVILLDILPQGQCINAARYCSTLDRLKEAIRRKRPGLLRRGVVLQHDNATPHSANLT
;
A
#
# COMPACT_ATOMS: atom_id res chain seq x y z
N MET A 1 44.21 -17.75 11.87
CA MET A 1 43.14 -16.94 11.25
C MET A 1 41.83 -17.65 11.55
N THR A 2 41.12 -17.25 12.60
CA THR A 2 39.80 -17.80 12.94
C THR A 2 38.76 -16.92 12.29
N ASP A 3 38.27 -17.32 11.12
CA ASP A 3 37.15 -16.65 10.48
C ASP A 3 35.92 -16.72 11.39
N ARG A 4 35.33 -15.54 11.61
CA ARG A 4 34.16 -15.37 12.48
C ARG A 4 32.97 -16.05 11.79
N PRO A 5 32.33 -17.07 12.39
CA PRO A 5 31.23 -17.76 11.75
C PRO A 5 30.04 -16.79 11.57
N LYS A 6 29.71 -16.45 10.32
CA LYS A 6 28.53 -15.66 9.95
C LYS A 6 27.28 -16.55 10.00
N THR A 7 26.86 -16.93 11.21
CA THR A 7 25.66 -17.76 11.46
C THR A 7 24.36 -16.97 11.47
N SER A 8 24.39 -15.64 11.28
CA SER A 8 23.19 -14.79 11.26
C SER A 8 22.40 -14.85 9.94
N THR A 9 23.05 -15.22 8.84
CA THR A 9 22.48 -15.14 7.48
C THR A 9 22.52 -16.51 6.81
N ASN A 10 22.08 -17.56 7.51
CA ASN A 10 21.84 -18.85 6.86
C ASN A 10 20.53 -18.78 6.07
N GLU A 11 20.39 -19.62 5.05
CA GLU A 11 19.22 -19.66 4.18
C GLU A 11 17.93 -19.92 4.98
N GLU A 12 18.01 -20.75 6.03
CA GLU A 12 16.91 -21.05 6.93
C GLU A 12 16.36 -19.83 7.69
N ASN A 13 17.22 -19.00 8.29
CA ASN A 13 16.79 -17.79 9.00
C ASN A 13 16.22 -16.78 8.01
N THR A 14 16.77 -16.74 6.80
CA THR A 14 16.24 -15.85 5.75
C THR A 14 14.86 -16.27 5.27
N THR A 15 14.59 -17.58 5.17
CA THR A 15 13.27 -18.11 4.82
C THR A 15 12.26 -17.84 5.94
N ARG A 16 12.63 -18.06 7.20
CA ARG A 16 11.77 -17.76 8.36
C ARG A 16 11.41 -16.29 8.46
N VAL A 17 12.37 -15.39 8.23
CA VAL A 17 12.11 -13.94 8.17
C VAL A 17 11.10 -13.62 7.06
N ASP A 18 11.26 -14.20 5.88
CA ASP A 18 10.36 -13.96 4.75
C ASP A 18 8.95 -14.47 5.01
N GLU A 19 8.80 -15.65 5.63
CA GLU A 19 7.51 -16.19 6.06
C GLU A 19 6.83 -15.28 7.10
N LEU A 20 7.59 -14.86 8.10
CA LEU A 20 7.10 -13.99 9.18
C LEU A 20 6.62 -12.62 8.64
N ILE A 21 7.37 -12.03 7.71
CA ILE A 21 6.98 -10.75 7.08
C ILE A 21 5.78 -10.93 6.15
N ARG A 22 5.65 -12.08 5.46
CA ARG A 22 4.49 -12.37 4.61
C ARG A 22 3.22 -12.61 5.44
N CYS A 23 3.32 -13.29 6.57
CA CYS A 23 2.19 -13.58 7.45
C CYS A 23 1.63 -12.33 8.14
N ASP A 24 2.49 -11.41 8.59
CA ASP A 24 2.06 -10.14 9.19
C ASP A 24 2.99 -8.99 8.77
N ARG A 25 2.51 -8.21 7.80
CA ARG A 25 3.24 -7.09 7.22
C ARG A 25 3.35 -5.88 8.15
N ARG A 26 2.61 -5.85 9.28
CA ARG A 26 2.68 -4.77 10.29
C ARG A 26 3.63 -5.11 11.44
N MET A 27 4.18 -6.32 11.43
CA MET A 27 5.07 -6.81 12.48
C MET A 27 6.33 -5.94 12.54
N LYS A 28 6.66 -5.44 13.74
CA LYS A 28 7.83 -4.57 13.91
C LYS A 28 9.09 -5.43 13.95
N ILE A 29 10.23 -4.83 13.61
CA ILE A 29 11.57 -5.45 13.67
C ILE A 29 11.81 -6.15 15.02
N ARG A 30 11.36 -5.53 16.13
CA ARG A 30 11.49 -6.09 17.48
C ARG A 30 10.71 -7.40 17.67
N ASP A 31 9.54 -7.51 17.05
CA ASP A 31 8.69 -8.70 17.12
C ASP A 31 9.29 -9.84 16.29
N ILE A 32 9.90 -9.51 15.14
CA ILE A 32 10.66 -10.46 14.32
C ILE A 32 11.89 -10.96 15.10
N ALA A 33 12.67 -10.06 15.70
CA ALA A 33 13.85 -10.43 16.49
C ALA A 33 13.50 -11.32 17.70
N LEU A 34 12.34 -11.10 18.32
CA LEU A 34 11.79 -11.96 19.38
C LEU A 34 11.41 -13.35 18.85
N LYS A 35 10.71 -13.44 17.71
CA LYS A 35 10.31 -14.72 17.09
C LYS A 35 11.48 -15.53 16.54
N LEU A 36 12.59 -14.88 16.24
CA LEU A 36 13.84 -15.53 15.82
C LEU A 36 14.77 -15.87 16.99
N GLU A 37 14.32 -15.66 18.23
CA GLU A 37 15.08 -15.95 19.47
C GLU A 37 16.49 -15.34 19.51
N ILE A 38 16.68 -14.17 18.90
CA ILE A 38 18.01 -13.56 18.80
C ILE A 38 18.38 -12.87 20.13
N PRO A 39 19.52 -13.24 20.75
CA PRO A 39 19.94 -12.62 22.01
C PRO A 39 20.23 -11.12 21.81
N LYS A 40 19.56 -10.26 22.60
CA LYS A 40 19.69 -8.79 22.56
C LYS A 40 21.13 -8.26 22.71
N LYS A 41 22.05 -9.07 23.24
CA LYS A 41 23.46 -8.73 23.49
C LYS A 41 24.32 -8.68 22.22
N ASP A 42 23.87 -9.29 21.13
CA ASP A 42 24.65 -9.48 19.91
C ASP A 42 24.39 -8.34 18.90
N LYS A 43 24.82 -7.12 19.26
CA LYS A 43 24.48 -5.86 18.56
C LYS A 43 24.81 -5.87 17.07
N ALA A 44 25.92 -6.50 16.67
CA ALA A 44 26.30 -6.60 15.26
C ALA A 44 25.28 -7.43 14.45
N ARG A 45 24.81 -8.55 15.01
CA ARG A 45 23.81 -9.42 14.36
C ARG A 45 22.45 -8.76 14.28
N LEU A 46 22.10 -7.96 15.28
CA LEU A 46 20.87 -7.16 15.26
C LEU A 46 20.91 -6.12 14.13
N HIS A 47 22.01 -5.38 13.98
CA HIS A 47 22.16 -4.38 12.92
C HIS A 47 22.13 -4.98 11.50
N ASP A 48 22.83 -6.10 11.30
CA ASP A 48 22.84 -6.81 10.02
C ASP A 48 21.43 -7.33 9.66
N LEU A 49 20.70 -7.84 10.66
CA LEU A 49 19.32 -8.28 10.49
C LEU A 49 18.38 -7.10 10.21
N GLU A 50 18.52 -5.99 10.94
CA GLU A 50 17.74 -4.76 10.73
C GLU A 50 17.90 -4.25 9.29
N THR A 51 19.13 -4.21 8.80
CA THR A 51 19.45 -3.78 7.43
C THR A 51 18.85 -4.74 6.39
N SER A 52 18.94 -6.05 6.64
CA SER A 52 18.37 -7.08 5.74
C SER A 52 16.84 -7.02 5.72
N ILE A 53 16.20 -6.93 6.89
CA ILE A 53 14.74 -6.82 7.03
C ILE A 53 14.25 -5.54 6.37
N PHE A 54 14.92 -4.40 6.58
CA PHE A 54 14.52 -3.13 5.98
C PHE A 54 14.56 -3.19 4.45
N SER A 55 15.66 -3.67 3.88
CA SER A 55 15.80 -3.82 2.43
C SER A 55 14.77 -4.80 1.84
N ARG A 56 14.51 -5.92 2.53
CA ARG A 56 13.49 -6.90 2.12
C ARG A 56 12.08 -6.35 2.23
N HIS A 57 11.77 -5.64 3.31
CA HIS A 57 10.47 -5.00 3.49
C HIS A 57 10.22 -3.98 2.38
N GLN A 58 11.23 -3.20 1.99
CA GLN A 58 11.14 -2.27 0.86
C GLN A 58 10.92 -3.00 -0.48
N LYS A 59 11.61 -4.12 -0.73
CA LYS A 59 11.42 -4.93 -1.96
C LYS A 59 10.06 -5.62 -1.98
N LEU A 60 9.62 -6.20 -0.87
CA LEU A 60 8.32 -6.84 -0.72
C LEU A 60 7.19 -5.81 -0.86
N GLN A 61 7.29 -4.65 -0.20
CA GLN A 61 6.36 -3.55 -0.44
C GLN A 61 6.33 -3.19 -1.92
N SER A 62 7.46 -2.99 -2.57
CA SER A 62 7.51 -2.62 -4.00
C SER A 62 6.91 -3.68 -4.93
N ALA A 63 7.17 -4.97 -4.67
CA ALA A 63 6.58 -6.09 -5.42
C ALA A 63 5.08 -6.25 -5.15
N ASP A 64 4.65 -5.95 -3.92
CA ASP A 64 3.26 -6.03 -3.47
C ASP A 64 2.40 -4.84 -3.91
N VAL A 65 2.97 -3.63 -4.00
CA VAL A 65 2.28 -2.46 -4.58
C VAL A 65 2.02 -2.69 -6.07
N ARG A 66 2.93 -3.39 -6.76
CA ARG A 66 2.68 -3.89 -8.13
C ARG A 66 1.54 -4.91 -8.19
N SER A 67 1.16 -5.51 -7.06
CA SER A 67 -0.01 -6.36 -6.94
C SER A 67 -1.23 -5.76 -6.25
N LEU A 68 -1.15 -4.49 -5.88
CA LEU A 68 -2.26 -3.78 -5.26
C LEU A 68 -3.12 -3.15 -6.34
N SER A 69 -4.41 -3.48 -6.34
CA SER A 69 -5.42 -2.76 -7.12
C SER A 69 -5.92 -1.58 -6.30
N VAL A 70 -5.84 -0.39 -6.85
CA VAL A 70 -6.41 0.83 -6.24
C VAL A 70 -7.87 0.95 -6.65
N ALA A 71 -8.75 1.40 -5.76
CA ALA A 71 -10.15 1.66 -6.09
C ALA A 71 -10.56 3.07 -5.66
N THR A 72 -11.30 3.75 -6.53
CA THR A 72 -11.93 5.04 -6.24
C THR A 72 -13.41 4.82 -5.95
N VAL A 73 -13.87 5.33 -4.80
CA VAL A 73 -15.27 5.18 -4.37
C VAL A 73 -15.89 6.55 -4.15
N PHE A 74 -17.05 6.78 -4.76
CA PHE A 74 -17.89 7.95 -4.52
C PHE A 74 -19.20 7.52 -3.88
N TRP A 75 -19.59 8.21 -2.82
CA TRP A 75 -20.78 7.88 -2.03
C TRP A 75 -21.42 9.14 -1.45
N ASP A 76 -22.71 9.05 -1.10
CA ASP A 76 -23.47 10.06 -0.37
C ASP A 76 -24.10 9.44 0.89
N ALA A 77 -24.85 10.25 1.65
CA ALA A 77 -25.59 9.76 2.82
C ALA A 77 -26.60 8.64 2.50
N LYS A 78 -26.92 8.39 1.22
CA LYS A 78 -27.81 7.33 0.75
C LYS A 78 -27.03 6.13 0.18
N GLY A 79 -25.69 6.12 0.26
CA GLY A 79 -24.82 5.01 -0.11
C GLY A 79 -23.94 5.26 -1.33
N VAL A 80 -23.38 4.18 -1.87
CA VAL A 80 -22.35 4.22 -2.93
C VAL A 80 -22.95 4.58 -4.30
N ILE A 81 -22.38 5.61 -4.92
CA ILE A 81 -22.76 6.12 -6.24
C ILE A 81 -21.93 5.44 -7.33
N LEU A 82 -20.60 5.43 -7.18
CA LEU A 82 -19.67 4.88 -8.16
C LEU A 82 -18.51 4.17 -7.45
N LEU A 83 -18.14 2.99 -7.97
CA LEU A 83 -16.93 2.26 -7.63
C LEU A 83 -16.14 2.08 -8.93
N ASP A 84 -14.92 2.59 -8.97
CA ASP A 84 -13.99 2.42 -10.08
C ASP A 84 -12.74 1.72 -9.59
N ILE A 85 -12.56 0.46 -9.97
CA ILE A 85 -11.40 -0.35 -9.59
C ILE A 85 -10.38 -0.25 -10.71
N LEU A 86 -9.16 0.15 -10.37
CA LEU A 86 -8.05 0.17 -11.31
C LEU A 86 -7.44 -1.22 -11.41
N PRO A 87 -6.97 -1.60 -12.62
CA PRO A 87 -6.12 -2.77 -12.78
C PRO A 87 -4.91 -2.70 -11.86
N GLN A 88 -4.49 -3.88 -11.44
CA GLN A 88 -3.35 -4.11 -10.58
C GLN A 88 -2.09 -3.35 -11.08
N GLY A 89 -1.42 -2.62 -10.17
CA GLY A 89 -0.20 -1.88 -10.51
C GLY A 89 -0.41 -0.55 -11.26
N GLN A 90 -1.65 -0.12 -11.49
CA GLN A 90 -1.96 1.21 -12.02
C GLN A 90 -2.23 2.22 -10.90
N CYS A 91 -1.76 3.45 -11.11
CA CYS A 91 -2.03 4.59 -10.23
C CYS A 91 -3.10 5.49 -10.86
N ILE A 92 -3.87 6.19 -10.00
CA ILE A 92 -4.79 7.23 -10.46
C ILE A 92 -3.95 8.41 -10.94
N ASN A 93 -3.98 8.67 -12.25
CA ASN A 93 -3.44 9.88 -12.84
C ASN A 93 -4.57 10.89 -13.10
N ALA A 94 -4.20 12.13 -13.42
CA ALA A 94 -5.16 13.21 -13.63
C ALA A 94 -6.17 12.87 -14.75
N ALA A 95 -5.71 12.36 -15.90
CA ALA A 95 -6.58 12.03 -17.03
C ALA A 95 -7.62 10.97 -16.66
N ARG A 96 -7.19 9.93 -15.94
CA ARG A 96 -8.09 8.89 -15.44
C ARG A 96 -9.09 9.46 -14.45
N TYR A 97 -8.64 10.31 -13.53
CA TYR A 97 -9.51 10.96 -12.56
C TYR A 97 -10.61 11.78 -13.26
N CYS A 98 -10.27 12.56 -14.29
CA CYS A 98 -11.26 13.28 -15.10
C CYS A 98 -12.28 12.35 -15.74
N SER A 99 -11.86 11.25 -16.37
CA SER A 99 -12.77 10.26 -16.93
C SER A 99 -13.68 9.63 -15.86
N THR A 100 -13.16 9.38 -14.66
CA THR A 100 -13.95 8.86 -13.53
C THR A 100 -14.97 9.89 -13.05
N LEU A 101 -14.65 11.20 -13.05
CA LEU A 101 -15.59 12.27 -12.72
C LEU A 101 -16.72 12.40 -13.74
N ASP A 102 -16.46 12.18 -15.03
CA ASP A 102 -17.53 12.18 -16.04
C ASP A 102 -18.47 10.99 -15.84
N ARG A 103 -17.92 9.79 -15.57
CA ARG A 103 -18.71 8.62 -15.15
C ARG A 103 -19.49 8.87 -13.86
N LEU A 104 -18.93 9.64 -12.92
CA LEU A 104 -19.61 10.03 -11.69
C LEU A 104 -20.82 10.92 -11.99
N LYS A 105 -20.69 11.94 -12.85
CA LYS A 105 -21.81 12.80 -13.26
C LYS A 105 -22.97 11.98 -13.85
N GLU A 106 -22.65 11.01 -14.71
CA GLU A 106 -23.65 10.10 -15.26
C GLU A 106 -24.28 9.19 -14.19
N ALA A 107 -23.48 8.65 -13.29
CA ALA A 107 -23.95 7.82 -12.18
C ALA A 107 -24.88 8.61 -11.25
N ILE A 108 -24.56 9.87 -10.95
CA ILE A 108 -25.42 10.78 -10.19
C ILE A 108 -26.73 11.02 -10.95
N ARG A 109 -26.67 11.34 -12.25
CA ARG A 109 -27.87 11.55 -13.08
C ARG A 109 -28.84 10.36 -13.01
N ARG A 110 -28.31 9.13 -13.02
CA ARG A 110 -29.10 7.90 -12.97
C ARG A 110 -29.58 7.54 -11.56
N LYS A 111 -28.69 7.55 -10.57
CA LYS A 111 -28.98 7.08 -9.20
C LYS A 111 -29.59 8.15 -8.29
N ARG A 112 -29.37 9.44 -8.61
CA ARG A 112 -29.72 10.62 -7.81
C ARG A 112 -30.16 11.79 -8.73
N PRO A 113 -31.22 11.65 -9.54
CA PRO A 113 -31.59 12.62 -10.58
C PRO A 113 -31.85 14.05 -10.08
N GLY A 114 -32.28 14.21 -8.82
CA GLY A 114 -32.49 15.53 -8.20
C GLY A 114 -31.23 16.24 -7.71
N LEU A 115 -30.09 15.55 -7.62
CA LEU A 115 -28.87 16.09 -7.00
C LEU A 115 -28.17 17.10 -7.90
N LEU A 116 -28.10 16.82 -9.21
CA LEU A 116 -27.48 17.73 -10.18
C LEU A 116 -28.22 19.07 -10.30
N ARG A 117 -29.55 19.07 -10.13
CA ARG A 117 -30.36 20.30 -10.20
C ARG A 117 -30.15 21.22 -8.98
N ARG A 118 -29.78 20.65 -7.83
CA ARG A 118 -29.54 21.41 -6.58
C ARG A 118 -28.11 21.90 -6.43
N GLY A 119 -27.21 21.49 -7.34
CA GLY A 119 -25.77 21.64 -7.18
C GLY A 119 -25.17 20.49 -6.38
N VAL A 120 -24.01 20.01 -6.80
CA VAL A 120 -23.24 18.95 -6.11
C VAL A 120 -21.96 19.56 -5.58
N VAL A 121 -21.73 19.39 -4.28
CA VAL A 121 -20.43 19.69 -3.65
C VAL A 121 -19.67 18.38 -3.57
N LEU A 122 -18.50 18.32 -4.21
CA LEU A 122 -17.62 17.17 -4.15
C LEU A 122 -16.56 17.40 -3.06
N GLN A 123 -16.55 16.55 -2.04
CA GLN A 123 -15.48 16.51 -1.06
C GLN A 123 -14.46 15.43 -1.47
N HIS A 124 -13.23 15.84 -1.70
CA HIS A 124 -12.10 14.94 -1.97
C HIS A 124 -10.82 15.51 -1.35
N ASP A 125 -9.77 14.69 -1.27
CA ASP A 125 -8.45 15.11 -0.81
C ASP A 125 -7.69 15.87 -1.91
N ASN A 126 -6.69 16.66 -1.49
CA ASN A 126 -5.83 17.46 -2.39
C ASN A 126 -4.69 16.63 -3.01
N ALA A 127 -4.96 15.36 -3.36
CA ALA A 127 -3.97 14.54 -4.04
C ALA A 127 -3.58 15.20 -5.38
N THR A 128 -2.31 15.08 -5.76
CA THR A 128 -1.77 15.66 -7.01
C THR A 128 -2.63 15.41 -8.27
N PRO A 129 -3.15 14.20 -8.54
CA PRO A 129 -4.02 13.99 -9.70
C PRO A 129 -5.41 14.65 -9.58
N HIS A 130 -5.87 14.98 -8.37
CA HIS A 130 -7.19 15.60 -8.16
C HIS A 130 -7.18 17.11 -8.35
N SER A 131 -6.00 17.73 -8.23
CA SER A 131 -5.81 19.19 -8.37
C SER A 131 -5.04 19.57 -9.63
N ALA A 132 -4.72 18.60 -10.48
CA ALA A 132 -4.04 18.81 -11.74
C ALA A 132 -4.97 19.50 -12.75
N ASN A 133 -4.44 20.51 -13.44
CA ASN A 133 -5.14 21.17 -14.54
C ASN A 133 -4.74 20.49 -15.86
N LEU A 134 -5.67 19.78 -16.49
CA LEU A 134 -5.47 19.21 -17.83
C LEU A 134 -5.92 20.26 -18.85
N THR A 135 -4.95 20.94 -19.46
CA THR A 135 -5.13 21.84 -20.62
C THR A 135 -5.14 21.07 -21.92
#